data_AF-A0A6N3C2U4-F1
#
_entry.id   AF-A0A6N3C2U4-F1
#
_cell.length_a   1.000
_cell.length_b   1.000
_cell.length_c   1.000
_cell.angle_alpha   90.00
_cell.angle_beta   90.00
_cell.angle_gamma   90.00
#
_symmetry.space_group_name_H-M   'P 1'
#
loop_
_entity.id
_entity.type
_entity.pdbx_description
1 polymer ?
#
loop_
_entity_poly.entity_id
_entity_poly.type
_entity_poly.pdbx_seq_one_letter_code
_entity_poly.pdbx_strand_id
1 'polypeptide(L)'
;MNPTEIYEKAIETYGENAQLDMAVEEMSELTKEICKRKRGKDNHAAIVEEVADVLIMIEQLKIMCQIGSKELNDVKWDKIKRLEERLKNGY
;
A
#
# COMPACT_ATOMS: atom_id res chain seq x y z
N MET A 1 16.75 -9.37 12.74
CA MET A 1 15.91 -9.71 11.60
C MET A 1 15.88 -8.52 10.65
N ASN A 2 15.96 -8.75 9.34
CA ASN A 2 15.66 -7.73 8.34
C ASN A 2 14.13 -7.54 8.22
N PRO A 3 13.64 -6.48 7.54
CA PRO A 3 12.20 -6.24 7.43
C PRO A 3 11.41 -7.41 6.83
N THR A 4 11.94 -8.08 5.81
CA THR A 4 11.28 -9.24 5.19
C THR A 4 11.12 -10.40 6.19
N GLU A 5 12.15 -10.71 6.97
CA GLU A 5 12.08 -11.73 8.02
C GLU A 5 11.03 -11.39 9.10
N ILE A 6 10.83 -10.11 9.39
CA ILE A 6 9.79 -9.65 10.33
C ILE A 6 8.40 -9.87 9.73
N TYR A 7 8.21 -9.56 8.46
CA TYR A 7 6.94 -9.76 7.75
C TYR A 7 6.57 -11.24 7.65
N GLU A 8 7.53 -12.09 7.26
CA GLU A 8 7.34 -13.54 7.24
C GLU A 8 6.96 -14.06 8.62
N LYS A 9 7.64 -13.59 9.67
CA LYS A 9 7.32 -13.97 11.06
C LYS A 9 5.92 -13.52 11.49
N ALA A 10 5.48 -12.33 11.10
CA ALA A 10 4.13 -11.84 11.38
C ALA A 10 3.07 -12.72 10.71
N ILE A 11 3.25 -13.05 9.42
CA ILE A 11 2.36 -13.94 8.67
C ILE A 11 2.31 -15.33 9.31
N GLU A 12 3.46 -15.91 9.69
CA GLU A 12 3.51 -17.20 10.39
C GLU A 12 2.81 -17.19 11.75
N THR A 13 2.94 -16.09 12.50
CA THR A 13 2.47 -16.00 13.89
C THR A 13 0.98 -15.71 13.96
N TYR A 14 0.49 -14.82 13.10
CA TYR A 14 -0.89 -14.32 13.14
C TYR A 14 -1.79 -14.97 12.08
N GLY A 15 -1.19 -15.57 11.04
CA GLY A 15 -1.90 -16.21 9.94
C GLY A 15 -2.25 -15.25 8.80
N GLU A 16 -2.31 -15.81 7.59
CA GLU A 16 -2.56 -15.08 6.34
C GLU A 16 -3.85 -14.26 6.37
N ASN A 17 -4.98 -14.86 6.78
CA ASN A 17 -6.26 -14.17 6.85
C ASN A 17 -6.23 -12.95 7.79
N ALA A 18 -5.58 -13.07 8.95
CA ALA A 18 -5.47 -11.96 9.89
C ALA A 18 -4.62 -10.81 9.32
N GLN A 19 -3.56 -11.13 8.56
CA GLN A 19 -2.76 -10.10 7.89
C GLN A 19 -3.49 -9.49 6.68
N LEU A 20 -4.34 -10.24 5.99
CA LEU A 20 -5.24 -9.69 4.96
C LEU A 20 -6.25 -8.71 5.57
N ASP A 21 -6.86 -9.07 6.70
CA ASP A 21 -7.78 -8.18 7.43
C ASP A 21 -7.06 -6.91 7.90
N MET A 22 -5.83 -7.05 8.43
CA MET A 22 -4.99 -5.92 8.81
C MET A 22 -4.70 -5.00 7.62
N ALA A 23 -4.40 -5.56 6.44
CA ALA A 23 -4.17 -4.74 5.25
C ALA A 23 -5.40 -3.92 4.84
N VAL A 24 -6.61 -4.47 5.02
CA VAL A 24 -7.87 -3.74 4.79
C VAL A 24 -8.08 -2.64 5.82
N GLU A 25 -7.73 -2.89 7.08
CA GLU A 25 -7.80 -1.91 8.17
C GLU A 25 -6.90 -0.70 7.86
N GLU A 26 -5.61 -0.90 7.60
CA GLU A 26 -4.66 0.19 7.32
C GLU A 26 -5.04 1.00 6.06
N MET A 27 -5.54 0.33 5.01
CA MET A 27 -6.05 1.03 3.83
C MET A 27 -7.29 1.89 4.14
N SER A 28 -8.12 1.46 5.08
CA SER A 28 -9.30 2.19 5.54
C SER A 28 -8.90 3.39 6.40
N GLU A 29 -7.89 3.24 7.24
CA GLU A 29 -7.30 4.30 8.06
C GLU A 29 -6.67 5.41 7.19
N LEU A 30 -5.87 5.04 6.19
CA LEU A 30 -5.35 5.97 5.20
C LEU A 30 -6.47 6.67 4.43
N THR A 31 -7.52 5.93 4.04
CA THR A 31 -8.70 6.52 3.38
C THR A 31 -9.39 7.57 4.25
N LYS A 32 -9.52 7.31 5.55
CA LYS A 32 -10.06 8.22 6.56
C LYS A 32 -9.23 9.52 6.64
N GLU A 33 -7.90 9.42 6.70
CA GLU A 33 -7.02 10.59 6.77
C GLU A 33 -7.00 11.39 5.45
N ILE A 34 -7.06 10.74 4.30
CA ILE A 34 -7.24 11.40 2.99
C ILE A 34 -8.57 12.18 2.97
N CYS A 35 -9.66 11.60 3.48
CA CYS A 35 -10.96 12.28 3.54
C CYS A 35 -10.93 13.52 4.44
N LYS A 36 -10.23 13.45 5.59
CA LYS A 36 -10.02 14.61 6.47
C LYS A 36 -9.23 15.71 5.76
N ARG A 37 -8.13 15.36 5.07
CA ARG A 37 -7.32 16.31 4.30
C ARG A 37 -8.12 17.01 3.21
N LYS A 38 -8.96 16.27 2.47
CA LYS A 38 -9.87 16.84 1.45
C LYS A 38 -10.85 17.87 2.04
N ARG A 39 -11.17 17.79 3.33
CA ARG A 39 -12.02 18.75 4.05
C ARG A 39 -11.21 19.90 4.70
N GLY A 40 -9.95 20.08 4.29
CA GLY A 40 -9.09 21.17 4.74
C GLY A 40 -8.44 20.96 6.11
N LYS A 41 -8.43 19.74 6.64
CA LYS A 41 -7.69 19.45 7.89
C LYS A 41 -6.18 19.45 7.63
N ASP A 42 -5.44 20.01 8.59
CA ASP A 42 -3.98 19.89 8.65
C ASP A 42 -3.60 18.64 9.45
N ASN A 43 -3.61 17.49 8.76
CA ASN A 43 -3.34 16.17 9.32
C ASN A 43 -2.16 15.49 8.59
N HIS A 44 -1.15 16.25 8.18
CA HIS A 44 -0.02 15.73 7.40
C HIS A 44 0.71 14.59 8.12
N ALA A 45 1.01 14.74 9.42
CA ALA A 45 1.68 13.71 10.20
C ALA A 45 0.90 12.40 10.22
N ALA A 46 -0.42 12.47 10.41
CA ALA A 46 -1.28 11.28 10.37
C ALA A 46 -1.22 10.61 8.98
N ILE A 47 -1.29 11.37 7.88
CA ILE A 47 -1.14 10.79 6.54
C ILE A 47 0.21 10.07 6.38
N VAL A 48 1.30 10.60 6.91
CA VAL A 48 2.62 9.96 6.81
C VAL A 48 2.64 8.62 7.53
N GLU A 49 2.04 8.55 8.73
CA GLU A 49 1.89 7.33 9.52
C GLU A 49 1.09 6.27 8.74
N GLU A 50 -0.12 6.61 8.32
CA GLU A 50 -1.01 5.69 7.60
C GLU A 50 -0.44 5.24 6.23
N VAL A 51 0.36 6.08 5.57
CA VAL A 51 1.09 5.68 4.36
C VAL A 51 2.18 4.67 4.69
N ALA A 52 2.90 4.84 5.80
CA ALA A 52 3.91 3.89 6.23
C ALA A 52 3.28 2.53 6.58
N ASP A 53 2.16 2.53 7.28
CA ASP A 53 1.44 1.32 7.66
C ASP A 53 0.92 0.57 6.42
N VAL A 54 0.32 1.28 5.46
CA VAL A 54 -0.08 0.70 4.17
C VAL A 54 1.11 0.16 3.38
N LEU A 55 2.27 0.85 3.39
CA LEU A 55 3.47 0.34 2.71
C LEU A 55 3.99 -0.95 3.34
N ILE A 56 3.97 -1.07 4.67
CA ILE A 56 4.30 -2.31 5.38
C ILE A 56 3.33 -3.42 4.96
N MET A 57 2.02 -3.15 4.95
CA MET A 57 1.01 -4.15 4.58
C MET A 57 1.09 -4.54 3.10
N ILE A 58 1.49 -3.62 2.20
CA ILE A 58 1.78 -3.96 0.80
C ILE A 58 2.96 -4.93 0.68
N GLU A 59 4.02 -4.76 1.49
CA GLU A 59 5.14 -5.71 1.51
C GLU A 59 4.70 -7.09 1.99
N GLN A 60 3.85 -7.17 3.02
CA GLN A 60 3.26 -8.44 3.46
C GLN A 60 2.35 -9.07 2.39
N LEU A 61 1.50 -8.28 1.72
CA LEU A 61 0.66 -8.74 0.62
C LEU A 61 1.47 -9.32 -0.54
N LYS A 62 2.62 -8.71 -0.86
CA LYS A 62 3.51 -9.25 -1.90
C LYS A 62 4.03 -10.63 -1.53
N ILE A 63 4.34 -10.88 -0.25
CA ILE A 63 4.77 -12.19 0.24
C ILE A 63 3.60 -13.20 0.14
N MET A 64 2.45 -12.88 0.74
CA MET A 64 1.28 -13.78 0.78
C MET A 64 0.76 -14.12 -0.62
N CYS A 65 0.73 -13.14 -1.54
CA CYS A 65 0.26 -13.33 -2.91
C CYS A 65 1.38 -13.70 -3.91
N GLN A 66 2.60 -13.95 -3.44
CA GLN A 66 3.76 -14.33 -4.28
C GLN A 66 4.05 -13.34 -5.43
N ILE A 67 3.87 -12.05 -5.18
CA ILE A 67 4.03 -10.99 -6.19
C ILE A 67 5.51 -10.65 -6.38
N GLY A 68 6.02 -10.94 -7.59
CA GLY A 68 7.40 -10.62 -7.96
C GLY A 68 7.63 -9.12 -8.20
N SER A 69 8.79 -8.61 -7.80
CA SER A 69 9.14 -7.20 -8.00
C SER A 69 9.18 -6.79 -9.48
N LYS A 70 9.65 -7.68 -10.38
CA LYS A 70 9.66 -7.41 -11.83
C LYS A 70 8.24 -7.28 -12.38
N GLU A 71 7.39 -8.26 -12.09
CA GLU A 71 5.98 -8.27 -12.54
C GLU A 71 5.24 -7.01 -12.07
N LEU A 72 5.36 -6.66 -10.79
CA LEU A 72 4.71 -5.47 -10.23
C LEU A 72 5.22 -4.19 -10.90
N ASN A 73 6.53 -4.08 -11.13
CA ASN A 73 7.12 -2.90 -11.77
C ASN A 73 6.72 -2.77 -13.23
N ASP A 74 6.66 -3.87 -13.99
CA ASP A 74 6.20 -3.88 -15.37
C ASP A 74 4.75 -3.34 -15.44
N VAL A 75 3.86 -3.85 -14.58
CA VAL A 75 2.46 -3.39 -14.49
C VAL A 75 2.35 -1.92 -14.07
N LYS A 76 3.18 -1.46 -13.11
CA LYS A 76 3.23 -0.05 -12.69
C LYS A 76 3.66 0.86 -13.83
N TRP A 77 4.71 0.49 -14.56
CA TRP A 77 5.21 1.28 -15.68
C TRP A 77 4.12 1.42 -16.74
N ASP A 78 3.45 0.34 -17.13
CA ASP A 78 2.36 0.41 -18.10
C ASP A 78 1.19 1.29 -17.64
N LYS A 79 0.86 1.29 -16.34
CA LYS A 79 -0.13 2.22 -15.77
C LYS A 79 0.34 3.68 -15.85
N ILE A 80 1.61 3.94 -15.58
CA ILE A 80 2.21 5.27 -15.67
C ILE A 80 2.26 5.77 -17.12
N LYS A 81 2.62 4.93 -18.10
CA LYS A 81 2.54 5.26 -19.54
C LYS A 81 1.13 5.73 -19.90
N ARG A 82 0.12 4.94 -19.52
CA ARG A 82 -1.28 5.30 -19.79
C ARG A 82 -1.70 6.60 -19.12
N LEU A 83 -1.20 6.89 -17.92
CA LEU A 83 -1.44 8.17 -17.27
C LEU A 83 -0.76 9.31 -18.03
N GLU A 84 0.48 9.15 -18.45
CA GLU A 84 1.22 10.12 -19.27
C GLU A 84 0.51 10.40 -20.61
N GLU A 85 0.06 9.35 -21.30
CA GLU A 85 -0.73 9.45 -22.53
C GLU A 85 -2.03 10.21 -22.31
N ARG A 86 -2.75 9.95 -21.21
CA ARG A 86 -3.97 10.68 -20.85
C ARG A 86 -3.70 12.16 -20.60
N LEU A 87 -2.58 12.51 -19.97
CA LEU A 87 -2.17 13.90 -19.75
C LEU A 87 -1.75 14.59 -21.05
N LYS A 88 -1.19 13.84 -22.01
CA LYS A 88 -0.79 14.35 -23.35
C LYS A 88 -1.98 14.53 -24.30
N ASN A 89 -2.91 13.57 -24.29
CA ASN A 89 -4.06 13.52 -25.19
C ASN A 89 -5.27 14.31 -24.66
N GLY A 90 -5.16 14.82 -23.43
CA GLY A 90 -6.25 15.37 -22.64
C GLY A 90 -7.32 14.31 -22.28
N TYR A 91 -8.02 14.31 -21.17
CA TYR A 91 -8.25 15.33 -20.15
C TYR A 91 -7.84 16.75 -20.53
#